data_AF-A0A957ARG7-F1
#
_entry.id   AF-A0A957ARG7-F1
#
_cell.length_a   1.000
_cell.length_b   1.000
_cell.length_c   1.000
_cell.angle_alpha   90.00
_cell.angle_beta   90.00
_cell.angle_gamma   90.00
#
_symmetry.space_group_name_H-M   'P 1'
#
loop_
_entity.id
_entity.type
_entity.pdbx_description
1 polymer ?
#
loop_
_entity_poly.entity_id
_entity_poly.type
_entity_poly.pdbx_seq_one_letter_code
_entity_poly.pdbx_strand_id
1 'polypeptide(L)'
;MFQLTPIEMLIFAIAVAVSLFLSYRGFKKVIQVIRRGQGEPPLSEMPRRLFNAAVQWIALAPTWRARPGSTIMHALIAWGFMFYFLVNGLDILKGYTAWDVPGAAGNIYRLLADLLSAAVLIGMVYFLVRRFLFNSKVLTFTDNIKLMDKVKA
;
A
#
# COMPACT_ATOMS: atom_id res chain seq x y z
N MET A 1 -14.41 -24.68 -3.03
CA MET A 1 -13.06 -24.32 -2.58
C MET A 1 -12.34 -23.79 -3.82
N PHE A 2 -11.95 -22.50 -3.86
CA PHE A 2 -11.48 -21.86 -5.09
C PHE A 2 -10.00 -22.19 -5.35
N GLN A 3 -9.74 -22.97 -6.40
CA GLN A 3 -8.44 -23.17 -7.02
C GLN A 3 -8.55 -22.63 -8.45
N LEU A 4 -7.50 -21.99 -8.96
CA LEU A 4 -7.50 -21.47 -10.32
C LEU A 4 -7.46 -22.64 -11.31
N THR A 5 -8.25 -22.54 -12.38
CA THR A 5 -8.14 -23.41 -13.55
C THR A 5 -6.81 -23.15 -14.27
N PRO A 6 -6.32 -24.08 -15.12
CA PRO A 6 -5.06 -23.87 -15.85
C PRO A 6 -5.02 -22.57 -16.67
N ILE A 7 -6.16 -22.19 -17.27
CA ILE A 7 -6.29 -20.92 -18.02
C ILE A 7 -6.20 -19.72 -17.08
N GLU A 8 -6.90 -19.73 -15.95
CA GLU A 8 -6.84 -18.65 -14.96
C GLU A 8 -5.44 -18.50 -14.36
N MET A 9 -4.74 -19.61 -14.09
CA MET A 9 -3.35 -19.61 -13.65
C MET A 9 -2.42 -18.95 -14.67
N LEU A 10 -2.62 -19.24 -15.96
CA LEU A 10 -1.82 -18.64 -17.03
C LEU A 10 -2.08 -17.13 -17.13
N ILE A 11 -3.36 -16.73 -17.16
CA ILE A 11 -3.75 -15.31 -17.22
C ILE A 11 -3.21 -14.55 -16.00
N PHE A 12 -3.34 -15.12 -14.81
CA PHE A 12 -2.82 -14.54 -13.57
C PHE A 12 -1.29 -14.40 -13.60
N ALA A 13 -0.57 -15.44 -14.05
CA ALA A 13 0.88 -15.38 -14.18
C ALA A 13 1.33 -14.28 -15.15
N ILE A 14 0.65 -14.14 -16.30
CA ILE A 14 0.90 -13.06 -17.25
C ILE A 14 0.63 -11.70 -16.61
N ALA A 15 -0.49 -11.53 -15.90
CA ALA A 15 -0.84 -10.29 -15.24
C ALA A 15 0.19 -9.89 -14.17
N VAL A 16 0.67 -10.84 -13.38
CA VAL A 16 1.75 -10.64 -12.40
C VAL A 16 3.04 -10.25 -13.11
N ALA A 17 3.45 -10.95 -14.17
CA ALA A 17 4.66 -10.66 -14.91
C ALA A 17 4.65 -9.25 -15.52
N VAL A 18 3.54 -8.85 -16.15
CA VAL A 18 3.35 -7.50 -16.70
C VAL A 18 3.39 -6.45 -15.59
N SER A 19 2.70 -6.69 -14.47
CA SER A 19 2.68 -5.76 -13.33
C SER A 19 4.07 -5.55 -12.73
N LEU A 20 4.84 -6.63 -12.56
CA LEU A 20 6.22 -6.59 -12.08
C LEU A 20 7.13 -5.86 -13.07
N PHE A 21 7.01 -6.13 -14.37
CA PHE A 21 7.80 -5.46 -15.40
C PHE A 21 7.54 -3.94 -15.43
N LEU A 22 6.28 -3.53 -15.41
CA LEU A 22 5.91 -2.10 -15.38
C LEU A 22 6.40 -1.43 -14.08
N SER A 23 6.23 -2.10 -12.95
CA SER A 23 6.74 -1.64 -11.65
C SER A 23 8.26 -1.47 -11.67
N TYR A 24 9.00 -2.45 -12.21
CA TYR A 24 10.45 -2.41 -12.36
C TYR A 24 10.89 -1.22 -13.20
N ARG A 25 10.22 -0.94 -14.34
CA ARG A 25 10.55 0.23 -15.17
C ARG A 25 10.40 1.55 -14.41
N GLY A 26 9.39 1.66 -13.54
CA GLY A 26 9.21 2.82 -12.67
C GLY A 26 10.33 2.91 -11.62
N PHE A 27 10.52 1.85 -10.85
CA PHE A 27 11.53 1.79 -9.78
C PHE A 27 12.97 1.95 -10.27
N LYS A 28 13.27 1.47 -11.49
CA LYS A 28 14.60 1.65 -12.11
C LYS A 28 14.98 3.14 -12.18
N LYS A 29 14.03 4.03 -12.49
CA LYS A 29 14.29 5.48 -12.53
C LYS A 29 14.64 6.02 -11.16
N VAL A 30 13.92 5.59 -10.12
CA VAL A 30 14.19 5.98 -8.73
C VAL A 30 15.59 5.53 -8.30
N ILE A 31 15.94 4.28 -8.58
CA ILE A 31 17.28 3.74 -8.27
C ILE A 31 18.36 4.52 -9.02
N GLN A 32 18.16 4.84 -10.29
CA GLN A 32 19.10 5.63 -11.08
C GLN A 32 19.29 7.04 -10.51
N VAL A 33 18.22 7.68 -10.00
CA VAL A 33 18.31 8.99 -9.34
C VAL A 33 19.09 8.89 -8.03
N ILE A 34 18.78 7.90 -7.18
CA ILE A 34 19.48 7.69 -5.90
C ILE A 34 20.99 7.45 -6.14
N ARG A 35 21.34 6.65 -7.16
CA ARG A 35 22.73 6.36 -7.54
C ARG A 35 23.52 7.56 -8.05
N ARG A 36 22.87 8.68 -8.40
CA ARG A 36 23.55 9.93 -8.75
C ARG A 36 23.97 10.75 -7.52
N GLY A 37 23.54 10.35 -6.32
CA GLY A 37 23.98 10.97 -5.08
C GLY A 37 25.48 10.80 -4.83
N GLN A 38 26.04 11.61 -3.95
CA GLN A 38 27.44 11.53 -3.54
C GLN A 38 27.63 10.55 -2.38
N GLY A 39 28.74 9.82 -2.39
CA GLY A 39 29.10 8.85 -1.35
C GLY A 39 28.61 7.43 -1.62
N GLU A 40 29.15 6.47 -0.86
CA GLU A 40 28.74 5.06 -0.93
C GLU A 40 27.56 4.78 0.02
N PRO A 41 26.62 3.90 -0.34
CA PRO A 41 25.59 3.45 0.59
C PRO A 41 26.22 2.83 1.84
N PRO A 42 25.82 3.22 3.06
CA PRO A 42 26.36 2.63 4.29
C PRO A 42 25.78 1.23 4.49
N LEU A 43 26.34 0.25 3.78
CA LEU A 43 25.84 -1.13 3.73
C LEU A 43 25.85 -1.80 5.11
N SER A 44 26.84 -1.47 5.95
CA SER A 44 26.96 -1.96 7.34
C SER A 44 25.80 -1.54 8.23
N GLU A 45 25.21 -0.36 8.00
CA GLU A 45 24.07 0.15 8.77
C GLU A 45 22.72 -0.27 8.18
N MET A 46 22.70 -0.84 6.98
CA MET A 46 21.48 -1.14 6.25
C MET A 46 20.47 -1.97 7.06
N PRO A 47 20.87 -3.04 7.78
CA PRO A 47 19.91 -3.83 8.57
C PRO A 47 19.20 -2.98 9.64
N ARG A 48 19.96 -2.16 10.39
CA ARG A 48 19.41 -1.27 11.41
C ARG A 48 18.48 -0.22 10.80
N ARG A 49 18.86 0.34 9.66
CA ARG A 49 18.04 1.34 8.94
C ARG A 49 16.75 0.74 8.39
N LEU A 50 16.80 -0.47 7.85
CA LEU A 50 15.62 -1.20 7.36
C LEU A 50 14.67 -1.53 8.52
N PHE A 51 15.20 -2.00 9.65
CA PHE A 51 14.39 -2.26 10.83
C PHE A 51 13.72 -0.98 11.35
N ASN A 52 14.48 0.12 11.50
CA ASN A 52 13.94 1.41 11.91
C ASN A 52 12.87 1.92 10.93
N ALA A 53 13.07 1.74 9.63
CA ALA A 53 12.09 2.11 8.61
C ALA A 53 10.81 1.26 8.71
N ALA A 54 10.95 -0.06 8.92
CA ALA A 54 9.82 -0.96 9.12
C ALA A 54 9.00 -0.58 10.37
N VAL A 55 9.66 -0.31 11.50
CA VAL A 55 8.99 0.14 12.74
C VAL A 55 8.24 1.45 12.51
N GLN A 56 8.89 2.44 11.89
CA GLN A 56 8.25 3.73 11.59
C GLN A 56 7.05 3.59 10.64
N TRP A 57 7.16 2.69 9.66
CA TRP A 57 6.12 2.40 8.69
C TRP A 57 4.91 1.70 9.33
N ILE A 58 5.14 0.64 10.11
CA ILE A 58 4.08 -0.09 10.82
C ILE A 58 3.38 0.81 11.84
N ALA A 59 4.15 1.61 12.60
CA ALA A 59 3.61 2.53 13.59
C ALA A 59 2.96 3.78 12.97
N LEU A 60 3.19 4.03 11.67
CA LEU A 60 2.78 5.25 10.97
C LEU A 60 3.24 6.52 11.70
N ALA A 61 4.38 6.44 12.41
CA ALA A 61 4.82 7.42 13.40
C ALA A 61 4.79 8.89 12.92
N PRO A 62 5.20 9.23 11.68
CA PRO A 62 5.17 10.61 11.19
C PRO A 62 3.75 11.17 11.00
N THR A 63 2.75 10.31 10.77
CA THR A 63 1.40 10.74 10.36
C THR A 63 0.52 11.20 11.53
N TRP A 64 0.85 10.78 12.75
CA TRP A 64 0.11 11.14 13.97
C TRP A 64 0.23 12.60 14.37
N ARG A 65 1.24 13.32 13.84
CA ARG A 65 1.43 14.76 14.08
C ARG A 65 0.47 15.64 13.27
N ALA A 66 -0.35 15.04 12.40
CA ALA A 66 -1.27 15.75 11.52
C ALA A 66 -2.71 15.80 12.10
N ARG A 67 -3.73 15.81 11.22
CA ARG A 67 -5.14 15.93 11.58
C ARG A 67 -5.65 14.61 12.18
N PRO A 68 -5.93 14.52 13.49
CA PRO A 68 -6.10 13.23 14.18
C PRO A 68 -7.22 12.37 13.58
N GLY A 69 -8.37 12.95 13.24
CA GLY A 69 -9.48 12.20 12.63
C GLY A 69 -9.14 11.60 11.27
N SER A 70 -8.53 12.37 10.37
CA SER A 70 -8.10 11.85 9.05
C SER A 70 -6.91 10.90 9.17
N THR A 71 -6.02 11.09 10.14
CA THR A 71 -4.92 10.17 10.40
C THR A 71 -5.42 8.80 10.83
N ILE A 72 -6.43 8.73 11.70
CA ILE A 72 -7.05 7.44 12.09
C ILE A 72 -7.61 6.73 10.86
N MET A 73 -8.38 7.44 10.02
CA MET A 73 -8.94 6.85 8.79
C MET A 73 -7.85 6.36 7.83
N HIS A 74 -6.74 7.10 7.71
CA HIS A 74 -5.58 6.66 6.92
C HIS A 74 -4.89 5.45 7.55
N ALA A 75 -4.80 5.39 8.88
CA ALA A 75 -4.18 4.27 9.58
C ALA A 75 -4.95 2.97 9.37
N LEU A 76 -6.29 3.01 9.41
CA LEU A 76 -7.15 1.86 9.10
C LEU A 76 -6.85 1.30 7.70
N ILE A 77 -6.74 2.20 6.71
CA ILE A 77 -6.37 1.83 5.35
C ILE A 77 -4.96 1.23 5.32
N ALA A 78 -3.98 1.94 5.86
CA ALA A 78 -2.58 1.54 5.80
C ALA A 78 -2.33 0.17 6.45
N TRP A 79 -2.89 -0.10 7.64
CA TRP A 79 -2.79 -1.41 8.29
C TRP A 79 -3.48 -2.51 7.51
N GLY A 80 -4.65 -2.25 6.92
CA GLY A 80 -5.30 -3.23 6.05
C GLY A 80 -4.47 -3.55 4.81
N PHE A 81 -3.96 -2.54 4.12
CA PHE A 81 -3.08 -2.75 2.96
C PHE A 81 -1.75 -3.43 3.32
N MET A 82 -1.19 -3.16 4.50
CA MET A 82 -0.03 -3.89 5.01
C MET A 82 -0.34 -5.37 5.22
N PHE A 83 -1.48 -5.67 5.85
CA PHE A 83 -1.92 -7.05 6.04
C PHE A 83 -2.24 -7.76 4.73
N TYR A 84 -2.72 -7.02 3.72
CA TYR A 84 -2.99 -7.57 2.40
C TYR A 84 -1.75 -8.11 1.68
N PHE A 85 -0.52 -7.70 2.04
CA PHE A 85 0.66 -8.40 1.53
C PHE A 85 0.68 -9.87 1.93
N LEU A 86 0.31 -10.18 3.17
CA LEU A 86 0.17 -11.55 3.65
C LEU A 86 -1.02 -12.24 2.98
N VAL A 87 -2.19 -11.60 2.98
CA VAL A 87 -3.42 -12.15 2.39
C VAL A 87 -3.20 -12.53 0.93
N ASN A 88 -2.71 -11.58 0.11
CA ASN A 88 -2.45 -11.84 -1.31
C ASN A 88 -1.39 -12.93 -1.52
N GLY A 89 -0.36 -13.00 -0.68
CA GLY A 89 0.65 -14.06 -0.75
C GLY A 89 0.05 -15.44 -0.50
N LEU A 90 -0.80 -15.56 0.52
CA LEU A 90 -1.51 -16.80 0.85
C LEU A 90 -2.56 -17.15 -0.22
N ASP A 91 -3.25 -16.16 -0.77
CA ASP A 91 -4.24 -16.35 -1.84
C ASP A 91 -3.59 -16.82 -3.15
N ILE A 92 -2.39 -16.33 -3.46
CA ILE A 92 -1.60 -16.88 -4.58
C ILE A 92 -1.29 -18.35 -4.33
N LEU A 93 -0.75 -18.68 -3.15
CA LEU A 93 -0.40 -20.07 -2.82
C LEU A 93 -1.63 -20.98 -2.89
N LYS A 94 -2.75 -20.53 -2.34
CA LYS A 94 -4.04 -21.22 -2.39
C LYS A 94 -4.56 -21.38 -3.81
N GLY A 95 -4.49 -20.33 -4.62
CA GLY A 95 -4.92 -20.33 -6.02
C GLY A 95 -4.17 -21.36 -6.86
N TYR A 96 -2.88 -21.57 -6.62
CA TYR A 96 -2.04 -22.50 -7.38
C TYR A 96 -2.01 -23.94 -6.81
N THR A 97 -2.10 -24.10 -5.49
CA THR A 97 -1.87 -25.41 -4.84
C THR A 97 -3.07 -25.97 -4.12
N ALA A 98 -4.18 -25.22 -4.03
CA ALA A 98 -5.35 -25.50 -3.19
C ALA A 98 -5.02 -25.62 -1.68
N TRP A 99 -3.81 -25.28 -1.26
CA TRP A 99 -3.41 -25.26 0.15
C TRP A 99 -4.03 -24.05 0.87
N ASP A 100 -4.43 -24.25 2.13
CA ASP A 100 -4.98 -23.19 2.97
C ASP A 100 -4.39 -23.30 4.38
N VAL A 101 -4.42 -22.20 5.13
CA VAL A 101 -3.93 -22.15 6.52
C VAL A 101 -4.91 -22.92 7.41
N PRO A 102 -4.51 -24.06 8.00
CA PRO A 102 -5.43 -24.91 8.75
C PRO A 102 -5.64 -24.41 10.19
N GLY A 103 -6.70 -24.95 10.82
CA GLY A 103 -6.94 -24.83 12.25
C GLY A 103 -7.21 -23.41 12.75
N ALA A 104 -6.92 -23.19 14.03
CA ALA A 104 -7.19 -21.93 14.72
C ALA A 104 -6.42 -20.74 14.11
N ALA A 105 -5.18 -20.96 13.67
CA ALA A 105 -4.37 -19.93 13.03
C ALA A 105 -5.03 -19.39 11.75
N GLY A 106 -5.56 -20.28 10.90
CA GLY A 106 -6.30 -19.89 9.71
C GLY A 106 -7.58 -19.12 10.00
N ASN A 107 -8.30 -19.51 11.06
CA ASN A 107 -9.51 -18.80 11.47
C ASN A 107 -9.20 -17.39 11.99
N ILE A 108 -8.14 -17.22 12.79
CA ILE A 108 -7.69 -15.91 13.26
C ILE A 108 -7.25 -15.04 12.08
N TYR A 109 -6.45 -15.59 11.17
CA TYR A 109 -6.02 -14.92 9.94
C TYR A 109 -7.21 -14.40 9.13
N ARG A 110 -8.21 -15.25 8.88
CA ARG A 110 -9.41 -14.88 8.11
C ARG A 110 -10.24 -13.81 8.82
N LEU A 111 -10.42 -13.94 10.15
CA LEU A 111 -11.12 -12.92 10.94
C LEU A 111 -10.39 -11.56 10.88
N LEU A 112 -9.06 -11.55 11.01
CA LEU A 112 -8.27 -10.34 10.88
C LEU A 112 -8.37 -9.75 9.46
N ALA A 113 -8.37 -10.60 8.43
CA ALA A 113 -8.57 -10.17 7.05
C ALA A 113 -9.92 -9.48 6.87
N ASP A 114 -11.00 -10.05 7.40
CA ASP A 114 -12.35 -9.49 7.31
C ASP A 114 -12.46 -8.15 8.04
N LEU A 115 -11.97 -8.09 9.29
CA LEU A 115 -12.01 -6.87 10.10
C LEU A 115 -11.20 -5.74 9.47
N LEU A 116 -9.98 -6.05 9.01
CA LEU A 116 -9.13 -5.05 8.36
C LEU A 116 -9.73 -4.63 7.01
N SER A 117 -10.34 -5.54 6.25
CA SER A 117 -11.03 -5.19 4.99
C SER A 117 -12.18 -4.23 5.22
N ALA A 118 -13.01 -4.48 6.24
CA ALA A 118 -14.06 -3.56 6.64
C ALA A 118 -13.49 -2.19 7.05
N ALA A 119 -12.37 -2.18 7.81
CA ALA A 119 -11.69 -0.95 8.20
C ALA A 119 -11.16 -0.16 6.99
N VAL A 120 -10.57 -0.84 5.99
CA VAL A 120 -10.15 -0.22 4.73
C VAL A 120 -11.35 0.42 4.03
N LEU A 121 -12.46 -0.31 3.90
CA LEU A 121 -13.67 0.20 3.25
C LEU A 121 -14.21 1.44 3.96
N ILE A 122 -14.29 1.42 5.29
CA ILE A 122 -14.72 2.59 6.08
C ILE A 122 -13.81 3.80 5.83
N GLY A 123 -12.49 3.61 5.91
CA GLY A 123 -11.53 4.67 5.66
C GLY A 123 -11.60 5.21 4.23
N MET A 124 -11.72 4.32 3.24
CA MET A 124 -11.83 4.70 1.83
C MET A 124 -13.11 5.48 1.56
N VAL A 125 -14.25 5.04 2.09
CA VAL A 125 -15.52 5.77 1.98
C VAL A 125 -15.39 7.16 2.60
N TYR A 126 -14.81 7.27 3.80
CA TYR A 126 -14.56 8.56 4.43
C TYR A 126 -13.74 9.49 3.52
N PHE A 127 -12.64 9.02 2.93
CA PHE A 127 -11.81 9.87 2.06
C PHE A 127 -12.50 10.22 0.73
N LEU A 128 -13.27 9.30 0.16
CA LEU A 128 -14.03 9.56 -1.06
C LEU A 128 -15.12 10.61 -0.82
N VAL A 129 -15.91 10.47 0.25
CA VAL A 129 -16.93 11.44 0.65
C VAL A 129 -16.28 12.79 0.95
N ARG A 130 -15.21 12.81 1.73
CA ARG A 130 -14.44 14.04 2.04
C ARG A 130 -13.91 14.73 0.78
N ARG A 131 -13.49 13.94 -0.22
CA ARG A 131 -12.93 14.46 -1.47
C ARG A 131 -14.00 14.99 -2.41
N PHE A 132 -15.03 14.22 -2.69
CA PHE A 132 -15.97 14.48 -3.79
C PHE A 132 -17.28 15.13 -3.36
N LEU A 133 -17.76 14.90 -2.14
CA LEU A 133 -18.99 15.55 -1.65
C LEU A 133 -18.66 16.86 -0.94
N PHE A 134 -17.67 16.83 -0.04
CA PHE A 134 -17.31 18.01 0.76
C PHE A 134 -16.28 18.94 0.10
N ASN A 135 -15.72 18.57 -1.05
CA ASN A 135 -14.77 19.37 -1.84
C ASN A 135 -13.77 20.15 -0.96
N SER A 136 -13.07 19.41 -0.09
CA SER A 136 -12.19 19.99 0.93
C SER A 136 -11.24 21.05 0.34
N LYS A 137 -11.44 22.33 0.71
CA LYS A 137 -10.64 23.50 0.27
C LYS A 137 -9.12 23.36 0.46
N VAL A 138 -8.67 22.44 1.30
CA VAL A 138 -7.23 22.11 1.46
C VAL A 138 -6.60 21.49 0.20
N LEU A 139 -7.42 21.01 -0.74
CA LEU A 139 -6.96 20.48 -2.03
C LEU A 139 -6.87 21.55 -3.12
N THR A 140 -7.21 22.81 -2.82
CA THR A 140 -6.99 23.94 -3.73
C THR A 140 -5.62 24.55 -3.47
N PHE A 141 -5.05 25.21 -4.48
CA PHE A 141 -3.84 26.00 -4.28
C PHE A 141 -4.09 27.10 -3.26
N THR A 142 -3.13 27.30 -2.37
CA THR A 142 -3.15 28.41 -1.43
C THR A 142 -2.95 29.72 -2.20
N ASP A 143 -3.63 30.80 -1.78
CA ASP A 143 -3.61 32.09 -2.49
C ASP A 143 -2.21 32.70 -2.64
N ASN A 144 -1.26 32.29 -1.78
CA ASN A 144 0.14 32.73 -1.82
C ASN A 144 1.02 31.96 -2.82
N ILE A 145 0.47 30.96 -3.53
CA ILE A 145 1.21 30.20 -4.54
C ILE A 145 0.99 30.86 -5.91
N LYS A 146 2.08 31.38 -6.51
CA LYS A 146 2.05 31.88 -7.89
C LYS A 146 1.82 30.73 -8.86
N LEU A 147 0.64 30.69 -9.46
CA LEU A 147 0.31 29.74 -10.52
C LEU A 147 0.59 30.35 -11.89
N MET A 148 1.11 29.54 -12.80
CA MET A 148 1.13 29.89 -14.22
C MET A 148 -0.31 29.98 -14.74
N ASP A 149 -0.59 30.86 -15.69
CA ASP A 149 -1.96 31.11 -16.15
C ASP A 149 -2.64 29.85 -16.71
N LYS A 150 -1.86 28.93 -17.30
CA LYS A 150 -2.33 27.62 -17.78
C LYS A 150 -2.85 26.67 -16.67
N VAL A 151 -2.51 26.95 -15.40
CA VAL A 151 -2.85 26.11 -14.23
C VAL A 151 -3.97 26.73 -13.39
N LYS A 152 -4.29 28.02 -13.61
CA LYS A 152 -5.37 28.72 -12.90
C LYS A 152 -6.78 28.41 -13.44
N ALA A 153 -6.87 27.73 -14.59
CA ALA A 153 -8.11 27.46 -15.32
C ALA A 153 -8.98 26.39 -14.66
#